data_AF-A0ABD1H2G8-F1
#
_entry.id   AF-A0ABD1H2G8-F1
#
_cell.length_a   1.000
_cell.length_b   1.000
_cell.length_c   1.000
_cell.angle_alpha   90.00
_cell.angle_beta   90.00
_cell.angle_gamma   90.00
#
_symmetry.space_group_name_H-M   'P 1'
#
loop_
_entity.id
_entity.type
_entity.pdbx_description
1 polymer ?
#
loop_
_entity_poly.entity_id
_entity_poly.type
_entity_poly.pdbx_seq_one_letter_code
_entity_poly.pdbx_strand_id
1 'polypeptide(L)'
;MLDSGKVSRVIPVDDASVSNCASEPLAPETVGSTAVVAVVCSSHIIVANCGDSRAVLYRGKEPIALSVDQKPNREDEYARIEAAGGKVIQWNGHRVLVFSQCHGLLAIDT
;
A
#
# COMPACT_ATOMS: atom_id res chain seq x y z
N MET A 1 -57.25 35.86 -6.17
CA MET A 1 -56.43 37.08 -6.39
C MET A 1 -54.99 36.62 -6.39
N LEU A 2 -54.47 36.30 -7.58
CA LEU A 2 -53.53 37.12 -8.38
C LEU A 2 -52.12 37.00 -7.80
N ASP A 3 -51.06 36.68 -8.52
CA ASP A 3 -50.77 36.16 -9.87
C ASP A 3 -49.26 35.84 -9.84
N SER A 4 -48.79 34.91 -10.66
CA SER A 4 -47.54 35.02 -11.41
C SER A 4 -47.12 33.64 -11.92
N GLY A 5 -47.52 33.34 -13.14
CA GLY A 5 -46.91 32.26 -13.91
C GLY A 5 -45.43 32.49 -14.18
N LYS A 6 -44.71 31.41 -14.49
CA LYS A 6 -43.62 31.45 -15.46
C LYS A 6 -43.32 30.05 -16.02
N VAL A 7 -43.94 29.84 -17.19
CA VAL A 7 -43.37 29.32 -18.45
C VAL A 7 -42.05 28.56 -18.31
N SER A 8 -42.12 27.28 -18.64
CA SER A 8 -41.02 26.43 -19.06
C SER A 8 -40.53 26.81 -20.47
N ARG A 9 -39.24 27.13 -20.64
CA ARG A 9 -38.47 26.72 -21.84
C ARG A 9 -36.94 26.87 -21.67
N VAL A 10 -36.30 25.70 -21.56
CA VAL A 10 -35.01 25.24 -22.12
C VAL A 10 -33.81 26.20 -22.26
N ILE A 11 -32.79 25.91 -21.43
CA ILE A 11 -31.31 25.79 -21.62
C ILE A 11 -30.57 26.81 -22.51
N PRO A 12 -29.49 27.41 -21.97
CA PRO A 12 -28.18 27.16 -22.57
C PRO A 12 -27.14 26.67 -21.56
N VAL A 13 -26.26 25.84 -22.12
CA VAL A 13 -25.01 25.29 -21.61
C VAL A 13 -24.06 26.44 -21.28
N ASP A 14 -23.39 26.40 -20.12
CA ASP A 14 -21.93 26.57 -20.00
C ASP A 14 -21.45 26.65 -18.54
N ASP A 15 -20.45 25.80 -18.30
CA ASP A 15 -19.34 25.78 -17.34
C ASP A 15 -19.49 25.96 -15.82
N ALA A 16 -18.76 25.04 -15.17
CA ALA A 16 -18.31 25.02 -13.78
C ALA A 16 -19.34 24.70 -12.70
N SER A 17 -19.87 23.46 -12.72
CA SER A 17 -20.17 22.80 -11.45
C SER A 17 -18.83 22.42 -10.80
N VAL A 18 -18.42 23.18 -9.80
CA VAL A 18 -17.51 22.68 -8.77
C VAL A 18 -18.27 21.56 -8.05
N SER A 19 -18.20 20.37 -8.64
CA SER A 19 -18.60 19.15 -7.96
C SER A 19 -17.72 19.07 -6.73
N ASN A 20 -18.35 19.17 -5.56
CA ASN A 20 -17.73 18.80 -4.31
C ASN A 20 -17.51 17.29 -4.39
N CYS A 21 -16.45 16.90 -5.10
CA CYS A 21 -15.98 15.53 -5.23
C CYS A 21 -15.39 15.15 -3.89
N ALA A 22 -16.24 14.89 -2.90
CA ALA A 22 -15.88 13.99 -1.83
C ALA A 22 -15.68 12.62 -2.48
N SER A 23 -14.48 12.42 -3.05
CA SER A 23 -13.99 11.10 -3.37
C SER A 23 -13.85 10.38 -2.05
N GLU A 24 -14.86 9.59 -1.68
CA GLU A 24 -14.67 8.47 -0.76
C GLU A 24 -13.32 7.83 -1.12
N PRO A 25 -12.37 7.70 -0.18
CA PRO A 25 -11.10 7.08 -0.50
C PRO A 25 -11.36 5.67 -1.05
N LEU A 26 -11.16 5.50 -2.35
CA LEU A 26 -11.28 4.20 -3.03
C LEU A 26 -10.16 3.23 -2.62
N ALA A 27 -9.22 3.67 -1.78
CA ALA A 27 -8.23 2.81 -1.16
C ALA A 27 -8.85 2.18 0.09
N PRO A 28 -8.96 0.85 0.19
CA PRO A 28 -9.24 0.24 1.48
C PRO A 28 -8.20 0.73 2.48
N GLU A 29 -8.58 1.01 3.72
CA GLU A 29 -7.74 1.46 4.85
C GLU A 29 -6.60 0.46 5.22
N THR A 30 -6.32 -0.49 4.34
CA THR A 30 -5.44 -1.66 4.50
C THR A 30 -4.57 -1.87 3.26
N VAL A 31 -4.16 -0.80 2.56
CA VAL A 31 -3.20 -0.89 1.45
C VAL A 31 -1.78 -0.79 2.01
N GLY A 32 -0.96 -1.75 1.63
CA GLY A 32 0.46 -1.80 1.94
C GLY A 32 1.32 -1.55 0.72
N SER A 33 2.62 -1.46 0.92
CA SER A 33 3.58 -1.53 -0.17
C SER A 33 4.83 -2.27 0.28
N THR A 34 5.50 -2.91 -0.67
CA THR A 34 6.82 -3.49 -0.50
C THR A 34 7.87 -2.49 -0.94
N ALA A 35 9.05 -2.56 -0.33
CA ALA A 35 10.16 -1.69 -0.70
C ALA A 35 11.48 -2.45 -0.66
N VAL A 36 12.23 -2.39 -1.76
CA VAL A 36 13.63 -2.81 -1.82
C VAL A 36 14.45 -1.63 -2.28
N VAL A 37 15.48 -1.28 -1.51
CA VAL A 37 16.38 -0.18 -1.80
C VAL A 37 17.80 -0.72 -1.93
N ALA A 38 18.48 -0.39 -3.02
CA ALA A 38 19.88 -0.71 -3.23
C ALA A 38 20.70 0.58 -3.37
N VAL A 39 21.67 0.77 -2.49
CA VAL A 39 22.66 1.86 -2.57
C VAL A 39 23.95 1.28 -3.11
N VAL A 40 24.39 1.79 -4.27
CA VAL A 40 25.61 1.34 -4.95
C VAL A 40 26.71 2.36 -4.73
N CYS A 41 27.77 1.93 -4.06
CA CYS A 41 29.02 2.67 -3.89
C CYS A 41 30.11 2.06 -4.79
N SER A 42 31.24 2.76 -4.94
CA SER A 42 32.35 2.27 -5.77
C SER A 42 32.90 0.91 -5.34
N SER A 43 32.75 0.56 -4.05
CA SER A 43 33.29 -0.68 -3.46
C SER A 43 32.22 -1.60 -2.85
N HIS A 44 31.00 -1.12 -2.61
CA HIS A 44 29.98 -1.85 -1.84
C HIS A 44 28.59 -1.67 -2.45
N ILE A 45 27.73 -2.67 -2.25
CA ILE A 45 26.30 -2.59 -2.54
C ILE A 45 25.59 -2.86 -1.22
N ILE A 46 24.77 -1.92 -0.77
CA ILE A 46 23.99 -2.02 0.46
C ILE A 46 22.52 -2.20 0.04
N VAL A 47 21.87 -3.26 0.54
CA VAL A 47 20.47 -3.54 0.24
C VAL A 47 19.63 -3.51 1.52
N ALA A 48 18.52 -2.80 1.47
CA ALA A 48 17.47 -2.84 2.50
C ALA A 48 16.18 -3.37 1.87
N ASN A 49 15.55 -4.34 2.52
CA ASN A 49 14.29 -4.96 2.08
C ASN A 49 13.22 -4.82 3.16
N CYS A 50 12.02 -4.44 2.75
CA CYS A 50 10.81 -4.39 3.55
C CYS A 50 9.68 -5.04 2.75
N GLY A 51 9.22 -6.21 3.19
CA GLY A 51 8.23 -7.05 2.52
C GLY A 51 8.84 -8.24 1.79
N ASP A 52 8.10 -8.74 0.80
CA ASP A 52 8.41 -10.01 0.14
C ASP A 52 9.19 -9.88 -1.18
N SER A 53 9.56 -8.65 -1.54
CA SER A 53 10.35 -8.38 -2.73
C SER A 53 11.81 -8.83 -2.53
N ARG A 54 12.51 -9.12 -3.63
CA ARG A 54 13.85 -9.71 -3.59
C ARG A 54 14.86 -8.97 -4.47
N ALA A 55 16.00 -8.63 -3.88
CA ALA A 55 17.18 -8.19 -4.62
C ALA A 55 18.09 -9.38 -4.94
N VAL A 56 18.47 -9.51 -6.21
CA VAL A 56 19.42 -10.50 -6.70
C VAL A 56 20.49 -9.81 -7.55
N LEU A 57 21.75 -10.12 -7.30
CA LEU A 57 22.89 -9.65 -8.09
C LEU A 57 23.43 -10.79 -8.94
N TYR A 58 23.59 -10.55 -10.24
CA TYR A 58 24.24 -11.51 -11.12
C TYR A 58 25.73 -11.16 -11.28
N ARG A 59 26.62 -12.03 -10.78
CA ARG A 59 28.07 -11.83 -10.85
C ARG A 59 28.76 -13.18 -11.04
N GLY A 60 29.78 -13.23 -11.90
CA GLY A 60 30.57 -14.46 -12.08
C GLY A 60 29.80 -15.63 -12.71
N LYS A 61 28.77 -15.34 -13.51
CA LYS A 61 27.82 -16.32 -14.08
C LYS A 61 26.91 -17.01 -13.06
N GLU A 62 26.82 -16.45 -11.85
CA GLU A 62 25.97 -16.98 -10.78
C GLU A 62 25.02 -15.89 -10.24
N PRO A 63 23.74 -16.21 -9.98
CA PRO A 63 22.83 -15.32 -9.27
C PRO A 63 23.06 -15.39 -7.75
N ILE A 64 23.30 -14.26 -7.12
CA ILE A 64 23.56 -14.13 -5.68
C ILE A 64 22.41 -13.34 -5.06
N ALA A 65 21.68 -13.94 -4.11
CA ALA A 65 20.65 -13.25 -3.36
C ALA A 65 21.26 -12.21 -2.42
N LEU A 66 20.83 -10.94 -2.55
CA LEU A 66 21.30 -9.84 -1.69
C LEU A 66 20.32 -9.51 -0.55
N SER A 67 19.07 -9.95 -0.66
CA SER A 67 18.07 -9.81 0.40
C SER A 67 17.39 -11.14 0.69
N VAL A 68 16.78 -11.21 1.88
CA VAL A 68 15.89 -12.31 2.28
C VAL A 68 14.48 -11.75 2.36
N ASP A 69 13.53 -12.44 1.73
CA ASP A 69 12.12 -12.05 1.75
C ASP A 69 11.58 -12.18 3.17
N GLN A 70 10.86 -11.16 3.62
CA GLN A 70 10.12 -11.22 4.87
C GLN A 70 8.79 -11.88 4.57
N LYS A 71 8.67 -13.20 4.75
CA LYS A 71 7.42 -13.93 4.53
C LYS A 71 6.77 -14.25 5.89
N PRO A 72 5.47 -13.99 6.09
CA PRO A 72 4.83 -14.18 7.40
C PRO A 72 4.70 -15.65 7.82
N ASN A 73 4.88 -16.58 6.89
CA ASN A 73 4.88 -18.02 7.16
C ASN A 73 6.25 -18.55 7.63
N ARG A 74 7.29 -17.70 7.67
CA ARG A 74 8.60 -18.05 8.24
C ARG A 74 8.47 -18.04 9.76
N GLU A 75 8.91 -19.10 10.42
CA GLU A 75 8.65 -19.31 11.87
C GLU A 75 9.17 -18.16 12.75
N ASP A 76 10.36 -17.64 12.43
CA ASP A 76 10.97 -16.51 13.12
C ASP A 76 10.19 -15.19 12.88
N GLU A 77 9.68 -14.98 11.66
CA GLU A 77 8.90 -13.79 11.32
C GLU A 77 7.51 -13.84 11.96
N TYR A 78 6.87 -15.02 11.95
CA TYR A 78 5.62 -15.25 12.65
C TYR A 78 5.76 -14.96 14.15
N ALA A 79 6.80 -15.51 14.79
CA ALA A 79 7.08 -15.26 16.20
C ALA A 79 7.34 -13.77 16.51
N ARG A 80 8.05 -13.06 15.61
CA ARG A 80 8.27 -11.61 15.74
C ARG A 80 6.96 -10.82 15.66
N ILE A 81 6.08 -11.18 14.73
CA ILE A 81 4.78 -10.55 14.54
C ILE A 81 3.91 -10.75 15.78
N GLU A 82 3.83 -11.98 16.30
CA GLU A 82 3.06 -12.29 17.51
C GLU A 82 3.62 -11.59 18.75
N ALA A 83 4.95 -11.56 18.92
CA ALA A 83 5.61 -10.86 20.02
C ALA A 83 5.35 -9.34 20.00
N ALA A 84 5.15 -8.76 18.81
CA ALA A 84 4.76 -7.37 18.63
C ALA A 84 3.24 -7.12 18.81
N GLY A 85 2.45 -8.16 19.12
CA GLY A 85 1.00 -8.07 19.24
C GLY A 85 0.27 -8.01 17.89
N GLY A 86 0.96 -8.31 16.79
CA GLY A 86 0.36 -8.44 15.47
C GLY A 86 -0.21 -9.83 15.22
N LYS A 87 -0.98 -9.97 14.14
CA LYS A 87 -1.57 -11.25 13.71
C LYS A 87 -1.39 -11.45 12.21
N VAL A 88 -0.98 -12.65 11.80
CA VAL A 88 -0.97 -13.03 10.39
C VAL A 88 -2.37 -13.51 9.98
N ILE A 89 -2.92 -12.94 8.91
CA ILE A 89 -4.21 -13.32 8.31
C ILE A 89 -4.01 -13.76 6.86
N GLN A 90 -4.92 -14.60 6.38
CA GLN A 90 -4.94 -15.04 5.00
C GLN A 90 -6.09 -14.35 4.26
N TRP A 91 -5.77 -13.32 3.47
CA TRP A 91 -6.74 -12.53 2.71
C TRP A 91 -6.18 -12.22 1.33
N ASN A 92 -6.47 -13.09 0.37
CA ASN A 92 -5.87 -13.09 -0.98
C ASN A 92 -4.32 -13.10 -0.97
N GLY A 93 -3.71 -13.63 0.08
CA GLY A 93 -2.27 -13.56 0.36
C GLY A 93 -2.01 -13.60 1.87
N HIS A 94 -0.74 -13.70 2.28
CA HIS A 94 -0.37 -13.54 3.68
C HIS A 94 -0.35 -12.04 3.99
N ARG A 95 -1.13 -11.61 4.98
CA ARG A 95 -1.13 -10.21 5.42
C ARG A 95 -0.84 -10.16 6.90
N VAL A 96 -0.13 -9.12 7.31
CA VAL A 96 0.18 -8.86 8.71
C VAL A 96 -0.72 -7.74 9.19
N LEU A 97 -1.50 -8.02 10.23
CA LEU A 97 -2.28 -7.03 10.95
C LEU A 97 -1.48 -6.57 12.16
N VAL A 98 -1.19 -5.27 12.24
CA VAL A 98 -0.58 -4.66 13.43
C VAL A 98 -1.43 -3.47 13.84
N PHE A 99 -1.87 -3.43 15.11
CA PHE A 99 -2.58 -2.28 15.65
C PHE A 99 -1.56 -1.17 15.97
N SER A 100 -1.29 -0.31 14.99
CA SER A 100 -0.55 0.93 15.24
C SER A 100 -1.47 1.94 15.93
N GLN A 101 -0.99 2.59 16.99
CA GLN A 101 -1.73 3.66 17.68
C GLN A 101 -1.94 4.91 16.80
N CYS A 102 -1.32 4.97 15.62
CA CYS A 102 -1.48 6.06 14.66
C CYS A 102 -2.64 5.78 13.68
N HIS A 103 -3.89 5.66 14.16
CA HIS A 103 -5.15 5.63 13.37
C HIS A 103 -5.24 4.78 12.07
N GLY A 104 -4.29 3.88 11.79
CA GLY A 104 -4.25 3.14 10.52
C GLY A 104 -3.55 1.80 10.67
N LEU A 105 -4.10 0.79 10.01
CA LEU A 105 -3.53 -0.54 9.92
C LEU A 105 -2.31 -0.49 8.98
N LEU A 106 -1.11 -0.79 9.49
CA LEU A 106 0.05 -0.97 8.61
C LEU A 106 -0.03 -2.36 7.98
N ALA A 107 -0.61 -2.47 6.79
CA ALA A 107 -0.46 -3.65 5.97
C ALA A 107 0.95 -3.61 5.36
N ILE A 108 1.82 -4.54 5.73
CA ILE A 108 2.99 -4.84 4.88
C ILE A 108 2.44 -5.84 3.85
N ASP A 109 2.24 -5.42 2.61
CA ASP A 109 1.87 -6.39 1.56
C ASP A 109 3.00 -7.43 1.46
N THR A 110 2.65 -8.70 1.62
CA THR A 110 3.59 -9.83 1.66
C THR A 110 3.13 -11.01 0.81
#